data_AF-A0AAI8YMB3-F1
#
_entry.id   AF-A0AAI8YMB3-F1
#
_cell.length_a   1.000
_cell.length_b   1.000
_cell.length_c   1.000
_cell.angle_alpha   90.00
_cell.angle_beta   90.00
_cell.angle_gamma   90.00
#
_symmetry.space_group_name_H-M   'P 1'
#
loop_
_entity.id
_entity.type
_entity.pdbx_description
1 polymer ?
#
loop_
_entity_poly.entity_id
_entity_poly.type
_entity_poly.pdbx_seq_one_letter_code
_entity_poly.pdbx_strand_id
1 'polypeptide(L)'
;MNEQIRQSGSLIYRASFVDCTIVILTIAFLSLIRTRYYHRLNRVPGPFLASLTSLWKWNAVRREKMAFINAELHEKYGPLVRIGPNHISASSAESIRVIHRSKNGFTKSAMYGILQPKFEGVDLHNIFST
;
A
#
# COMPACT_ATOMS: atom_id res chain seq x y z
N MET A 1 -25.57 -2.60 -47.70
CA MET A 1 -26.31 -2.63 -46.42
C MET A 1 -25.50 -3.28 -45.29
N ASN A 2 -24.87 -4.43 -45.50
CA ASN A 2 -24.09 -5.14 -44.45
C ASN A 2 -22.83 -4.39 -43.96
N GLU A 3 -22.16 -3.61 -44.82
CA GLU A 3 -20.95 -2.87 -44.43
C GLU A 3 -21.22 -1.67 -43.52
N GLN A 4 -22.33 -0.96 -43.73
CA GLN A 4 -22.71 0.16 -42.86
C GLN A 4 -23.09 -0.31 -41.45
N ILE A 5 -23.76 -1.46 -41.33
CA ILE A 5 -24.07 -2.09 -40.04
C ILE A 5 -22.78 -2.52 -39.33
N ARG A 6 -21.81 -3.08 -40.07
CA ARG A 6 -20.50 -3.48 -39.54
C ARG A 6 -19.65 -2.29 -39.08
N GLN A 7 -19.65 -1.19 -39.84
CA GLN A 7 -18.95 0.04 -39.48
C GLN A 7 -19.58 0.71 -38.25
N SER A 8 -20.92 0.80 -38.20
CA SER A 8 -21.65 1.35 -37.05
C SER A 8 -21.41 0.54 -35.77
N GLY A 9 -21.45 -0.79 -35.85
CA GLY A 9 -21.11 -1.66 -34.70
C GLY A 9 -19.69 -1.43 -34.19
N SER A 10 -18.69 -1.36 -35.08
CA SER A 10 -17.30 -1.11 -34.68
C SER A 10 -17.08 0.24 -33.99
N LEU A 11 -17.84 1.27 -34.36
CA LEU A 11 -17.77 2.60 -33.75
C LEU A 11 -18.39 2.60 -32.35
N ILE A 12 -19.50 1.90 -32.16
CA ILE A 12 -20.16 1.74 -30.85
C ILE A 12 -19.24 1.00 -29.88
N TYR A 13 -18.64 -0.13 -30.29
CA TYR A 13 -17.70 -0.86 -29.43
C TYR A 13 -16.45 -0.02 -29.06
N ARG A 14 -15.95 0.81 -29.97
CA ARG A 14 -14.83 1.72 -29.70
C ARG A 14 -15.23 2.85 -28.73
N ALA A 15 -16.41 3.43 -28.90
CA ALA A 15 -16.93 4.44 -27.99
C ALA A 15 -17.14 3.88 -26.58
N SER A 16 -17.80 2.72 -26.46
CA SER A 16 -18.01 2.04 -25.17
C SER A 16 -16.68 1.64 -24.49
N PHE A 17 -15.68 1.21 -25.26
CA PHE A 17 -14.35 0.92 -24.71
C PHE A 17 -13.67 2.17 -24.17
N VAL A 18 -13.71 3.28 -24.91
CA VAL A 18 -13.13 4.56 -24.48
C VAL A 18 -13.81 5.07 -23.20
N ASP A 19 -15.15 5.03 -23.14
CA ASP A 19 -15.90 5.44 -21.97
C ASP A 19 -15.52 4.62 -20.72
N CYS A 20 -15.43 3.30 -20.84
CA CYS A 20 -14.98 2.43 -19.75
C CYS A 20 -13.55 2.77 -19.31
N THR A 21 -12.63 3.03 -20.24
CA THR A 21 -11.26 3.41 -19.88
C THR A 21 -11.19 4.73 -19.13
N ILE A 22 -11.98 5.73 -19.55
CA ILE A 22 -12.05 7.03 -18.88
C ILE A 22 -12.57 6.85 -17.45
N VAL A 23 -13.68 6.11 -17.27
CA VAL A 23 -14.26 5.85 -15.95
C VAL A 23 -13.26 5.15 -15.02
N ILE A 24 -12.57 4.12 -15.51
CA ILE A 24 -11.54 3.40 -14.73
C ILE A 24 -10.41 4.35 -14.31
N LEU A 25 -9.92 5.19 -15.23
CA LEU A 25 -8.86 6.16 -14.94
C LEU A 25 -9.32 7.20 -13.91
N THR A 26 -10.55 7.69 -14.01
CA THR A 26 -11.12 8.64 -13.05
C THR A 26 -11.21 8.00 -11.65
N ILE A 27 -11.72 6.77 -11.54
CA ILE A 27 -11.81 6.06 -10.26
C ILE A 27 -10.42 5.81 -9.66
N ALA A 28 -9.45 5.40 -10.48
CA ALA A 28 -8.07 5.19 -10.04
C ALA A 28 -7.45 6.50 -9.53
N PHE A 29 -7.64 7.60 -10.26
CA PHE A 29 -7.14 8.92 -9.86
C PHE A 29 -7.75 9.41 -8.54
N LEU A 30 -9.08 9.30 -8.39
CA LEU A 30 -9.78 9.64 -7.15
C LEU A 30 -9.29 8.78 -5.98
N SER A 31 -9.03 7.50 -6.21
CA SER A 31 -8.50 6.58 -5.19
C SER A 31 -7.10 6.97 -4.72
N LEU A 32 -6.23 7.40 -5.64
CA LEU A 32 -4.89 7.91 -5.32
C LEU A 32 -4.95 9.20 -4.50
N ILE A 33 -5.81 10.14 -4.89
CA ILE A 33 -6.05 11.39 -4.14
C ILE A 33 -6.57 11.07 -2.74
N ARG A 34 -7.57 10.19 -2.63
CA ARG A 34 -8.14 9.76 -1.34
C ARG A 34 -7.07 9.19 -0.43
N THR A 35 -6.25 8.30 -0.96
CA THR A 35 -5.15 7.65 -0.25
C THR A 35 -4.11 8.66 0.25
N ARG A 36 -3.80 9.68 -0.55
CA ARG A 36 -2.82 10.69 -0.17
C ARG A 36 -3.33 11.70 0.85
N TYR A 37 -4.51 12.26 0.61
CA TYR A 37 -4.97 13.49 1.27
C TYR A 37 -6.10 13.26 2.28
N TYR A 38 -6.97 12.28 2.05
CA TYR A 38 -8.14 12.03 2.91
C TYR A 38 -7.92 10.89 3.90
N HIS A 39 -6.72 10.31 3.91
CA HIS A 39 -6.34 9.26 4.85
C HIS A 39 -5.76 9.86 6.13
N ARG A 40 -5.99 9.20 7.29
CA ARG A 40 -5.46 9.60 8.61
C ARG A 40 -3.93 9.71 8.67
N LEU A 41 -3.24 9.19 7.65
CA LEU A 41 -1.78 9.16 7.50
C LEU A 41 -1.23 10.35 6.67
N ASN A 42 -2.08 11.29 6.25
CA ASN A 42 -1.69 12.44 5.41
C ASN A 42 -0.71 13.41 6.10
N ARG A 43 -0.72 13.46 7.45
CA ARG A 43 0.15 14.29 8.30
C ARG A 43 1.55 13.71 8.47
N VAL A 44 1.74 12.43 8.18
CA VAL A 44 3.04 11.77 8.36
C VAL A 44 3.91 12.06 7.14
N PRO A 45 5.11 12.65 7.34
CA PRO A 45 6.00 13.00 6.24
C PRO A 45 6.59 11.74 5.59
N GLY A 46 7.01 11.85 4.32
CA GLY A 46 7.65 10.75 3.61
C GLY A 46 7.69 10.97 2.10
N PRO A 47 8.29 10.03 1.34
CA PRO A 47 8.38 10.12 -0.10
C PRO A 47 7.00 10.18 -0.76
N PHE A 48 6.85 11.05 -1.76
CA PHE A 48 5.58 11.22 -2.47
C PHE A 48 5.07 9.89 -3.07
N LEU A 49 5.96 9.15 -3.75
CA LEU A 49 5.61 7.86 -4.35
C LEU A 49 5.22 6.81 -3.30
N ALA A 50 5.87 6.82 -2.13
CA ALA A 50 5.55 5.92 -1.03
C ALA A 50 4.13 6.16 -0.49
N SER A 51 3.66 7.41 -0.50
CA SER A 51 2.31 7.74 -0.03
C SER A 51 1.19 7.30 -0.98
N LEU A 52 1.51 7.05 -2.26
CA LEU A 52 0.56 6.67 -3.30
C LEU A 52 0.49 5.17 -3.55
N THR A 53 1.63 4.48 -3.54
CA THR A 53 1.70 3.07 -3.92
C THR A 53 2.75 2.28 -3.14
N SER A 54 2.46 0.99 -2.90
CA SER A 54 3.40 0.04 -2.32
C SER A 54 4.56 -0.32 -3.28
N LEU A 55 4.43 -0.01 -4.58
CA LEU A 55 5.45 -0.28 -5.59
C LEU A 55 6.79 0.42 -5.29
N TRP A 56 6.74 1.60 -4.68
CA TRP A 56 7.93 2.32 -4.25
C TRP A 56 8.78 1.48 -3.29
N LYS A 57 8.13 0.91 -2.26
CA LYS A 57 8.76 0.04 -1.25
C LYS A 57 9.21 -1.27 -1.87
N TRP A 58 8.39 -1.88 -2.74
CA TRP A 58 8.75 -3.12 -3.43
C TRP A 58 10.03 -2.96 -4.26
N ASN A 59 10.17 -1.86 -5.01
CA ASN A 59 11.39 -1.59 -5.77
C ASN A 59 12.62 -1.38 -4.87
N ALA A 60 12.46 -0.72 -3.72
CA ALA A 60 13.54 -0.57 -2.73
C ALA A 60 13.99 -1.92 -2.15
N VAL A 61 13.04 -2.81 -1.84
CA VAL A 61 13.32 -4.18 -1.35
C VAL A 61 13.95 -5.04 -2.44
N ARG A 62 13.42 -5.01 -3.67
CA ARG A 62 13.97 -5.75 -4.82
C ARG A 62 15.43 -5.38 -5.12
N ARG A 63 15.81 -4.13 -4.83
CA ARG A 63 17.19 -3.64 -5.00
C ARG A 63 18.05 -3.83 -3.74
N GLU A 64 17.52 -4.46 -2.69
CA GLU A 64 18.20 -4.69 -1.41
C GLU A 64 18.64 -3.40 -0.70
N LYS A 65 18.03 -2.26 -1.06
CA LYS A 65 18.40 -0.93 -0.53
C LYS A 65 17.46 -0.43 0.56
N MET A 66 16.43 -1.19 0.90
CA MET A 66 15.37 -0.72 1.82
C MET A 66 15.93 -0.30 3.18
N ALA A 67 16.93 -1.01 3.73
CA ALA A 67 17.52 -0.66 5.02
C ALA A 67 18.18 0.73 4.99
N PHE A 68 19.05 0.98 4.00
CA PHE A 68 19.75 2.26 3.82
C PHE A 68 18.78 3.40 3.52
N ILE A 69 17.84 3.17 2.60
CA ILE A 69 16.79 4.16 2.28
C ILE A 69 15.98 4.49 3.53
N ASN A 70 15.61 3.51 4.35
CA ASN A 70 14.84 3.77 5.55
C ASN A 70 15.63 4.62 6.56
N ALA A 71 16.93 4.37 6.72
CA ALA A 71 17.80 5.19 7.56
C ALA A 71 17.86 6.64 7.05
N GLU A 72 18.16 6.86 5.77
CA GLU A 72 18.19 8.20 5.14
C GLU A 72 16.86 8.94 5.29
N LEU A 73 15.74 8.22 5.16
CA LEU A 73 14.42 8.80 5.34
C LEU A 73 14.17 9.25 6.78
N HIS A 74 14.62 8.48 7.76
CA HIS A 74 14.51 8.85 9.16
C HIS A 74 15.43 10.02 9.54
N GLU A 75 16.59 10.15 8.90
CA GLU A 75 17.44 11.35 9.01
C GLU A 75 16.74 12.59 8.42
N LYS A 76 16.07 12.44 7.28
CA LYS A 76 15.43 13.56 6.56
C LYS A 76 14.10 14.01 7.14
N TYR A 77 13.23 13.07 7.50
CA TYR A 77 11.84 13.33 7.88
C TYR A 77 11.58 13.15 9.37
N GLY A 78 12.55 12.60 10.11
CA GLY A 78 12.48 12.40 11.56
C GLY A 78 11.93 11.03 11.97
N PRO A 79 11.39 10.91 13.20
CA PRO A 79 11.15 9.62 13.85
C PRO A 79 10.00 8.81 13.27
N LEU A 80 9.08 9.43 12.52
CA LEU A 80 7.93 8.77 11.90
C LEU A 80 7.90 9.11 10.41
N VAL A 81 7.96 8.08 9.56
CA VAL A 81 8.00 8.25 8.11
C VAL A 81 6.98 7.36 7.42
N ARG A 82 6.21 7.92 6.49
CA ARG A 82 5.29 7.16 5.64
C ARG A 82 6.06 6.45 4.52
N ILE A 83 6.15 5.12 4.60
CA ILE A 83 6.86 4.25 3.64
C ILE A 83 5.90 3.43 2.76
N GLY A 84 4.60 3.71 2.84
CA GLY A 84 3.57 3.09 2.01
C GLY A 84 2.21 3.80 2.16
N PRO A 85 1.22 3.46 1.34
CA PRO A 85 -0.14 4.01 1.44
C PRO A 85 -0.71 3.87 2.86
N ASN A 86 -0.53 2.69 3.46
CA ASN A 86 -0.99 2.34 4.80
C ASN A 86 0.16 1.89 5.72
N HIS A 87 1.38 2.35 5.48
CA HIS A 87 2.57 1.93 6.24
C HIS A 87 3.37 3.11 6.74
N ILE A 88 3.67 3.10 8.05
CA ILE A 88 4.59 4.03 8.71
C ILE A 88 5.78 3.24 9.25
N SER A 89 6.99 3.76 9.05
CA SER A 89 8.19 3.36 9.76
C SER A 89 8.40 4.28 10.95
N ALA A 90 8.77 3.70 12.09
CA ALA A 90 9.05 4.41 13.34
C ALA A 90 10.46 4.08 13.82
N SER A 91 11.26 5.10 14.18
CA SER A 91 12.65 4.92 14.64
C SER A 91 12.90 5.35 16.09
N SER A 92 11.89 5.89 16.79
CA SER A 92 12.07 6.35 18.17
C SER A 92 11.98 5.20 19.19
N ALA A 93 12.78 5.29 20.26
CA ALA A 93 12.71 4.34 21.38
C ALA A 93 11.35 4.35 22.09
N GLU A 94 10.67 5.49 22.11
CA GLU A 94 9.32 5.60 22.68
C GLU A 94 8.29 4.80 21.88
N SER A 95 8.41 4.78 20.55
CA SER A 95 7.51 4.03 19.66
C SER A 95 7.51 2.54 19.97
N ILE A 96 8.63 1.97 20.43
CA ILE A 96 8.72 0.55 20.79
C ILE A 96 7.72 0.22 21.91
N ARG A 97 7.66 1.05 22.96
CA ARG A 97 6.73 0.85 24.09
C ARG A 97 5.27 1.00 23.69
N VAL A 98 4.98 1.87 22.74
CA VAL A 98 3.63 2.12 22.24
C VAL A 98 3.16 0.99 21.32
N ILE A 99 4.01 0.55 20.40
CA ILE A 99 3.67 -0.46 19.39
C ILE A 99 3.58 -1.86 20.00
N HIS A 100 4.55 -2.23 20.86
CA HIS A 100 4.66 -3.58 21.42
C HIS A 100 3.98 -3.76 22.79
N ARG A 101 3.03 -2.88 23.15
CA ARG A 101 2.29 -3.01 24.42
C ARG A 101 1.42 -4.26 24.42
N SER A 102 1.48 -5.06 25.49
CA SER A 102 0.72 -6.32 25.63
C SER A 102 -0.81 -6.13 25.78
N LYS A 103 -1.27 -5.06 26.44
CA LYS A 103 -2.70 -4.71 26.54
C LYS A 103 -3.03 -3.47 25.71
N ASN A 104 -4.11 -3.53 24.92
CA ASN A 104 -4.60 -2.44 24.06
C ASN A 104 -3.52 -1.90 23.09
N GLY A 105 -2.59 -2.75 22.67
CA GLY A 105 -1.56 -2.43 21.68
C GLY A 105 -2.04 -2.61 20.24
N PHE A 106 -1.12 -2.47 19.29
CA PHE A 106 -1.39 -2.72 17.87
C PHE A 106 -1.40 -4.22 17.58
N THR A 107 -2.38 -4.68 16.81
CA THR A 107 -2.41 -6.07 16.32
C THR A 107 -1.27 -6.30 15.34
N LYS A 108 -0.61 -7.46 15.43
CA LYS A 108 0.40 -7.84 14.46
C LYS A 108 -0.20 -7.98 13.07
N SER A 109 0.55 -7.59 12.05
CA SER A 109 0.09 -7.70 10.67
C SER A 109 0.03 -9.15 10.20
N ALA A 110 -0.74 -9.40 9.13
CA ALA A 110 -0.82 -10.72 8.48
C ALA A 110 0.54 -11.29 8.03
N MET A 111 1.60 -10.46 7.92
CA MET A 111 2.96 -10.91 7.63
C MET A 111 3.47 -11.96 8.63
N TYR A 112 3.06 -11.89 9.90
CA TYR A 112 3.44 -12.87 10.91
C TYR A 112 2.84 -14.25 10.63
N GLY A 113 1.76 -14.35 9.85
CA GLY A 113 1.18 -15.61 9.38
C GLY A 113 2.17 -16.46 8.58
N ILE A 114 3.09 -15.82 7.85
CA ILE A 114 4.11 -16.54 7.05
C ILE A 114 5.07 -17.32 7.95
N LEU A 115 5.26 -16.88 9.19
CA LEU A 115 6.18 -17.49 10.16
C LEU A 115 5.48 -18.50 11.08
N GLN A 116 4.16 -18.71 10.95
CA GLN A 116 3.43 -19.63 11.82
C GLN A 116 3.67 -21.08 11.39
N PRO A 117 3.99 -22.00 12.33
CA PRO A 117 4.01 -23.42 12.03
C PRO A 117 2.59 -23.88 11.73
N LYS A 118 2.47 -24.76 10.72
CA LYS A 118 1.20 -25.35 10.32
C LYS A 118 1.16 -26.82 10.72
N PHE A 119 0.06 -27.25 11.31
CA PHE A 119 -0.21 -28.66 11.60
C PHE A 119 -1.52 -29.03 10.93
N GLU A 120 -1.52 -30.09 10.12
CA GLU A 120 -2.69 -30.53 9.32
C GLU A 120 -3.34 -29.42 8.48
N GLY A 121 -2.53 -28.47 7.99
CA GLY A 121 -3.00 -27.34 7.17
C GLY A 121 -3.59 -26.16 7.96
N VAL A 122 -3.66 -26.26 9.29
CA VAL A 122 -4.14 -25.20 10.18
C VAL A 122 -2.97 -24.43 10.78
N ASP A 123 -3.06 -23.11 10.80
CA ASP A 123 -2.06 -22.25 11.46
C ASP A 123 -2.15 -22.43 12.98
N LEU A 124 -1.04 -22.80 13.60
CA LEU A 124 -0.97 -22.95 15.06
C LEU A 124 -0.85 -21.58 15.73
N HIS A 125 -1.83 -21.26 16.57
CA HIS A 125 -1.83 -20.04 17.36
C HIS A 125 -0.60 -19.98 18.27
N ASN A 126 0.11 -18.85 18.26
CA ASN A 126 1.29 -18.66 19.10
C ASN A 126 1.40 -17.21 19.60
N ILE A 127 2.10 -17.04 20.72
CA ILE A 127 2.32 -15.74 21.38
C ILE A 127 3.07 -14.72 20.51
N PHE A 128 3.74 -15.18 19.45
CA PHE A 128 4.53 -14.35 18.56
C PHE A 128 3.73 -13.85 17.35
N SER A 129 2.56 -14.43 17.05
CA SER A 129 1.71 -14.06 15.91
C SER A 129 0.35 -13.46 16.27
N THR A 130 -0.05 -13.48 17.55
CA THR A 130 -1.23 -12.76 18.09
C THR A 130 -1.03 -11.25 18.09
#